data_AF-A0A1G2YX90-F1
#
_entry.id   AF-A0A1G2YX90-F1
#
_cell.length_a   1.000
_cell.length_b   1.000
_cell.length_c   1.000
_cell.angle_alpha   90.00
_cell.angle_beta   90.00
_cell.angle_gamma   90.00
#
_symmetry.space_group_name_H-M   'P 1'
#
loop_
_entity.id
_entity.type
_entity.pdbx_description
1 polymer ?
#
loop_
_entity_poly.entity_id
_entity_poly.type
_entity_poly.pdbx_seq_one_letter_code
_entity_poly.pdbx_strand_id
1 'polypeptide(L)'
;MDTIRLMRFRYFALILVAFGSVTAQAQLFDVIWTFGNVGFSSYRLSAFEPSNIEFGTIGAENPTLPLELGKRYQVKVTDYIAHPFEIIAKSTSPTQDKILLSMSIQGPFESDPQVNWEDDGRGTVRFTLTKLLYQAMIEDGRIPGYRCRIHLFSMRGDFLVLGLPIAERIGPSSIPIDLEIIASGLTAPVDLLPDPQIPDWLYVVDQAGRILVIYQGQLQAEPFLDLTDRIVQPLGILGSFDVNDYDERGLLGLAFHPDYADADKPGYHKVYTYTSEPIQGSADFTIDLPPDQINHQSVITEWQLAAGGLNIDSDSARVLLRIDQPQFNHNGGKIAFGPDGYLYIALGDGGGANDTSAGHGDQGNGQNINTVHGSILRIDPVAPELTPDSRDAVSANGAYRIPWDNYFVGIDGIDEIYAYGFRNPFRFSFDRLSGMLIVADVGQDHVEEIDIVRKGLNYGWHIKEGDFLFDPEGLNIGLPFENPSLTDPVAQYDHDDGISVIGGHMYYGTQIPQLRALYVFGDFSRGFREPDGRLFVADLLTGQIRELLVGNDSHNLKLFVKGLGRDRDGELYILASSALGPYGNTGVVLKLVPLTQGL
;
A
#
# COMPACT_ATOMS: atom_id res chain seq x y z
N MET A 1 -34.67 -47.71 -2.56
CA MET A 1 -35.62 -47.58 -1.45
C MET A 1 -36.10 -46.14 -1.39
N ASP A 2 -37.41 -46.00 -1.35
CA ASP A 2 -38.23 -44.84 -1.67
C ASP A 2 -37.95 -43.51 -0.96
N THR A 3 -38.10 -42.44 -1.75
CA THR A 3 -38.73 -41.13 -1.50
C THR A 3 -38.53 -40.38 -0.18
N ILE A 4 -38.30 -39.06 -0.28
CA ILE A 4 -39.26 -38.03 0.18
C ILE A 4 -39.01 -36.70 -0.57
N ARG A 5 -40.02 -36.26 -1.34
CA ARG A 5 -40.27 -34.87 -1.74
C ARG A 5 -40.77 -34.11 -0.52
N LEU A 6 -40.31 -32.88 -0.26
CA LEU A 6 -41.19 -31.89 0.37
C LEU A 6 -40.94 -30.48 -0.17
N MET A 7 -42.03 -29.93 -0.72
CA MET A 7 -42.21 -28.61 -1.28
C MET A 7 -41.96 -27.50 -0.24
N ARG A 8 -41.26 -26.42 -0.64
CA ARG A 8 -41.30 -25.15 0.09
C ARG A 8 -42.55 -24.37 -0.32
N PHE A 9 -43.49 -24.22 0.61
CA PHE A 9 -44.60 -23.28 0.54
C PHE A 9 -44.07 -21.83 0.57
N ARG A 10 -44.42 -21.02 -0.43
CA ARG A 10 -44.31 -19.55 -0.37
C ARG A 10 -45.62 -19.00 0.18
N TYR A 11 -45.61 -18.53 1.43
CA TYR A 11 -46.67 -17.66 1.95
C TYR A 11 -46.34 -16.22 1.55
N PHE A 12 -47.13 -15.64 0.65
CA PHE A 12 -47.21 -14.20 0.44
C PHE A 12 -48.12 -13.63 1.55
N ALA A 13 -47.53 -12.98 2.56
CA ALA A 13 -48.26 -12.08 3.44
C ALA A 13 -48.18 -10.67 2.85
N LEU A 14 -49.30 -10.20 2.31
CA LEU A 14 -49.47 -8.83 1.85
C LEU A 14 -49.62 -7.93 3.09
N ILE A 15 -48.55 -7.26 3.52
CA ILE A 15 -48.64 -6.18 4.50
C ILE A 15 -48.76 -4.87 3.70
N LEU A 16 -49.98 -4.31 3.63
CA LEU A 16 -50.19 -2.92 3.23
C LEU A 16 -49.62 -2.02 4.34
N VAL A 17 -48.42 -1.49 4.14
CA VAL A 17 -47.94 -0.32 4.87
C VAL A 17 -48.39 0.91 4.10
N ALA A 18 -49.37 1.63 4.65
CA ALA A 18 -49.73 2.95 4.19
C ALA A 18 -48.58 3.91 4.53
N PHE A 19 -47.78 4.28 3.53
CA PHE A 19 -46.84 5.39 3.68
C PHE A 19 -47.62 6.70 3.69
N GLY A 20 -47.63 7.35 4.86
CA GLY A 20 -47.97 8.76 4.95
C GLY A 20 -47.02 9.56 4.06
N SER A 21 -47.57 10.57 3.40
CA SER A 21 -46.83 11.52 2.56
C SER A 21 -45.68 12.13 3.35
N VAL A 22 -44.45 11.67 3.06
CA VAL A 22 -43.22 12.34 3.47
C VAL A 22 -43.09 13.57 2.59
N THR A 23 -43.18 14.75 3.19
CA THR A 23 -42.72 15.99 2.57
C THR A 23 -41.24 15.80 2.21
N ALA A 24 -40.91 15.91 0.92
CA ALA A 24 -39.56 15.77 0.40
C ALA A 24 -38.60 16.70 1.17
N GLN A 25 -37.72 16.11 1.96
CA GLN A 25 -36.60 16.81 2.56
C GLN A 25 -35.65 17.20 1.42
N ALA A 26 -35.31 18.48 1.28
CA ALA A 26 -34.41 18.95 0.24
C ALA A 26 -33.06 18.23 0.38
N GLN A 27 -32.62 17.57 -0.69
CA GLN A 27 -31.34 16.88 -0.74
C GLN A 27 -30.21 17.93 -0.58
N LEU A 28 -29.23 17.67 0.28
CA LEU A 28 -28.08 18.56 0.47
C LEU A 28 -27.17 18.50 -0.77
N PHE A 29 -26.60 19.65 -1.14
CA PHE A 29 -25.64 19.78 -2.25
C PHE A 29 -24.26 20.08 -1.67
N ASP A 30 -23.23 19.48 -2.26
CA ASP A 30 -21.85 19.73 -1.83
C ASP A 30 -21.35 21.07 -2.34
N VAL A 31 -21.70 21.42 -3.58
CA VAL A 31 -21.44 22.74 -4.15
C VAL A 31 -22.64 23.24 -4.96
N ILE A 32 -23.01 24.49 -4.71
CA ILE A 32 -23.92 25.26 -5.55
C ILE A 32 -23.11 26.33 -6.25
N TRP A 33 -23.15 26.43 -7.58
CA TRP A 33 -22.53 27.56 -8.27
C TRP A 33 -23.47 28.24 -9.26
N THR A 34 -23.17 29.51 -9.51
CA THR A 34 -23.95 30.37 -10.39
C THR A 34 -23.08 30.88 -11.53
N PHE A 35 -23.48 30.58 -12.76
CA PHE A 35 -22.99 31.23 -13.96
C PHE A 35 -23.85 32.45 -14.30
N GLY A 36 -23.18 33.60 -14.37
CA GLY A 36 -23.60 34.72 -15.19
C GLY A 36 -23.02 34.60 -16.60
N ASN A 37 -23.12 35.67 -17.37
CA ASN A 37 -22.59 35.75 -18.73
C ASN A 37 -21.91 37.10 -19.00
N VAL A 38 -20.95 37.08 -19.92
CA VAL A 38 -20.40 38.30 -20.55
C VAL A 38 -20.99 38.39 -21.95
N GLY A 39 -22.26 38.83 -22.05
CA GLY A 39 -22.98 38.79 -23.33
C GLY A 39 -22.99 37.38 -23.93
N PHE A 40 -22.48 37.24 -25.16
CA PHE A 40 -22.37 35.97 -25.88
C PHE A 40 -20.95 35.37 -25.88
N SER A 41 -20.01 35.97 -25.15
CA SER A 41 -18.59 35.58 -25.22
C SER A 41 -18.21 34.47 -24.24
N SER A 42 -18.77 34.42 -23.04
CA SER A 42 -18.33 33.46 -22.02
C SER A 42 -19.36 33.27 -20.90
N TYR A 43 -19.36 32.07 -20.30
CA TYR A 43 -19.94 31.90 -18.97
C TYR A 43 -19.02 32.56 -17.95
N ARG A 44 -19.58 33.32 -17.01
CA ARG A 44 -18.83 33.96 -15.94
C ARG A 44 -19.22 33.39 -14.59
N LEU A 45 -18.28 32.75 -13.89
CA LEU A 45 -18.54 32.27 -12.53
C LEU A 45 -18.84 33.47 -11.63
N SER A 46 -20.06 33.55 -11.12
CA SER A 46 -20.56 34.74 -10.42
C SER A 46 -20.74 34.51 -8.92
N ALA A 47 -20.98 33.27 -8.51
CA ALA A 47 -21.02 32.86 -7.11
C ALA A 47 -20.83 31.35 -6.99
N PHE A 48 -20.40 30.90 -5.82
CA PHE A 48 -20.53 29.51 -5.40
C PHE A 48 -20.73 29.44 -3.88
N GLU A 49 -21.35 28.36 -3.41
CA GLU A 49 -21.62 28.05 -2.02
C GLU A 49 -21.26 26.59 -1.73
N PRO A 50 -20.73 26.28 -0.54
CA PRO A 50 -20.44 27.24 0.53
C PRO A 50 -19.22 28.12 0.19
N SER A 51 -19.12 29.34 0.72
CA SER A 51 -18.08 30.29 0.30
C SER A 51 -16.67 29.94 0.80
N ASN A 52 -16.54 28.90 1.62
CA ASN A 52 -15.31 28.44 2.26
C ASN A 52 -14.58 27.35 1.46
N ILE A 53 -15.10 26.93 0.31
CA ILE A 53 -14.39 26.02 -0.61
C ILE A 53 -13.69 26.82 -1.70
N GLU A 54 -12.52 26.38 -2.13
CA GLU A 54 -11.81 27.01 -3.25
C GLU A 54 -12.31 26.42 -4.58
N PHE A 55 -13.49 26.85 -5.02
CA PHE A 55 -14.15 26.29 -6.21
C PHE A 55 -13.72 26.96 -7.52
N GLY A 56 -13.24 28.20 -7.48
CA GLY A 56 -12.79 28.93 -8.66
C GLY A 56 -12.85 30.43 -8.48
N THR A 57 -12.15 31.17 -9.33
CA THR A 57 -12.09 32.63 -9.22
C THR A 57 -13.42 33.26 -9.64
N ILE A 58 -14.11 33.91 -8.71
CA ILE A 58 -15.30 34.71 -9.01
C ILE A 58 -14.93 35.79 -10.03
N GLY A 59 -15.71 35.87 -11.12
CA GLY A 59 -15.48 36.77 -12.24
C GLY A 59 -14.71 36.13 -13.41
N ALA A 60 -14.14 34.93 -13.24
CA ALA A 60 -13.46 34.24 -14.32
C ALA A 60 -14.42 33.83 -15.45
N GLU A 61 -13.93 33.90 -16.68
CA GLU A 61 -14.64 33.57 -17.91
C GLU A 61 -14.28 32.17 -18.39
N ASN A 62 -15.30 31.32 -18.62
CA ASN A 62 -15.18 29.89 -18.91
C ASN A 62 -14.11 29.17 -18.05
N PRO A 63 -14.11 29.34 -16.71
CA PRO A 63 -13.06 28.78 -15.88
C PRO A 63 -13.03 27.25 -15.96
N THR A 64 -11.85 26.68 -15.74
CA THR A 64 -11.77 25.27 -15.33
C THR A 64 -12.39 25.15 -13.94
N LEU A 65 -13.37 24.27 -13.79
CA LEU A 65 -14.05 24.05 -12.51
C LEU A 65 -13.64 22.70 -11.90
N PRO A 66 -13.20 22.66 -10.64
CA PRO A 66 -12.90 21.42 -9.94
C PRO A 66 -14.20 20.70 -9.60
N LEU A 67 -14.36 19.44 -10.02
CA LEU A 67 -15.40 18.54 -9.55
C LEU A 67 -14.77 17.36 -8.82
N GLU A 68 -15.53 16.62 -8.04
CA GLU A 68 -15.07 15.43 -7.34
C GLU A 68 -16.08 14.30 -7.57
N LEU A 69 -15.57 13.09 -7.77
CA LEU A 69 -16.41 11.91 -7.95
C LEU A 69 -17.32 11.70 -6.73
N GLY A 70 -18.59 11.38 -6.97
CA GLY A 70 -19.60 11.11 -5.94
C GLY A 70 -20.29 12.36 -5.37
N LYS A 71 -19.75 13.58 -5.57
CA LYS A 71 -20.38 14.81 -5.08
C LYS A 71 -21.61 15.21 -5.89
N ARG A 72 -22.55 15.89 -5.23
CA ARG A 72 -23.78 16.44 -5.79
C ARG A 72 -23.68 17.94 -5.99
N TYR A 73 -23.97 18.36 -7.21
CA TYR A 73 -23.80 19.72 -7.69
C TYR A 73 -25.12 20.37 -8.06
N GLN A 74 -25.24 21.66 -7.80
CA GLN A 74 -26.31 22.50 -8.32
C GLN A 74 -25.73 23.65 -9.14
N VAL A 75 -26.14 23.74 -10.41
CA VAL A 75 -25.71 24.79 -11.33
C VAL A 75 -26.87 25.71 -11.63
N LYS A 76 -26.70 27.00 -11.35
CA LYS A 76 -27.66 28.05 -11.70
C LYS A 76 -27.10 28.90 -12.84
N VAL A 77 -27.88 29.10 -13.90
CA VAL A 77 -27.54 30.00 -15.00
C VAL A 77 -28.51 31.17 -15.02
N THR A 78 -28.02 32.40 -14.87
CA THR A 78 -28.88 33.59 -14.69
C THR A 78 -29.68 33.96 -15.94
N ASP A 79 -29.12 33.70 -17.13
CA ASP A 79 -29.75 33.98 -18.44
C ASP A 79 -29.88 32.68 -19.27
N TYR A 80 -30.45 31.66 -18.65
CA TYR A 80 -30.50 30.29 -19.18
C TYR A 80 -31.26 30.13 -20.50
N ILE A 81 -32.18 31.05 -20.83
CA ILE A 81 -32.94 31.00 -22.10
C ILE A 81 -32.01 31.25 -23.28
N ALA A 82 -31.16 32.28 -23.17
CA ALA A 82 -30.14 32.58 -24.18
C ALA A 82 -28.91 31.66 -24.04
N HIS A 83 -28.68 31.12 -22.84
CA HIS A 83 -27.48 30.37 -22.50
C HIS A 83 -27.79 29.05 -21.78
N PRO A 84 -28.37 28.05 -22.45
CA PRO A 84 -28.63 26.75 -21.83
C PRO A 84 -27.33 25.99 -21.60
N PHE A 85 -27.17 25.43 -20.41
CA PHE A 85 -25.98 24.68 -19.96
C PHE A 85 -26.03 23.22 -20.41
N GLU A 86 -24.87 22.73 -20.85
CA GLU A 86 -24.65 21.32 -21.18
C GLU A 86 -23.36 20.83 -20.54
N ILE A 87 -23.38 19.59 -20.08
CA ILE A 87 -22.19 18.82 -19.71
C ILE A 87 -21.82 17.94 -20.89
N ILE A 88 -20.54 17.94 -21.25
CA ILE A 88 -20.06 17.38 -22.50
C ILE A 88 -18.81 16.53 -22.30
N ALA A 89 -18.63 15.57 -23.21
CA ALA A 89 -17.32 15.06 -23.57
C ALA A 89 -16.72 16.00 -24.61
N LYS A 90 -15.76 16.82 -24.20
CA LYS A 90 -15.21 17.93 -24.97
C LYS A 90 -14.16 17.42 -25.95
N SER A 91 -14.36 17.69 -27.25
CA SER A 91 -13.39 17.42 -28.32
C SER A 91 -12.41 18.58 -28.53
N THR A 92 -11.45 18.46 -29.44
CA THR A 92 -10.69 19.62 -29.93
C THR A 92 -11.57 20.57 -30.75
N SER A 93 -12.55 20.03 -31.49
CA SER A 93 -13.54 20.81 -32.25
C SER A 93 -14.89 20.90 -31.51
N PRO A 94 -15.44 22.10 -31.24
CA PRO A 94 -16.73 22.25 -30.55
C PRO A 94 -17.92 21.58 -31.25
N THR A 95 -17.85 21.41 -32.57
CA THR A 95 -18.89 20.70 -33.35
C THR A 95 -18.89 19.19 -33.13
N GLN A 96 -17.88 18.65 -32.47
CA GLN A 96 -17.70 17.22 -32.20
C GLN A 96 -17.85 16.86 -30.72
N ASP A 97 -18.23 17.81 -29.86
CA ASP A 97 -18.50 17.49 -28.47
C ASP A 97 -19.71 16.56 -28.38
N LYS A 98 -19.60 15.52 -27.55
CA LYS A 98 -20.73 14.66 -27.21
C LYS A 98 -21.47 15.27 -26.04
N ILE A 99 -22.79 15.41 -26.15
CA ILE A 99 -23.64 15.92 -25.07
C ILE A 99 -23.99 14.76 -24.14
N LEU A 100 -23.76 14.96 -22.84
CA LEU A 100 -24.00 13.95 -21.82
C LEU A 100 -25.19 14.31 -20.92
N LEU A 101 -25.29 15.59 -20.54
CA LEU A 101 -26.43 16.16 -19.82
C LEU A 101 -26.77 17.54 -20.40
N SER A 102 -28.05 17.92 -20.46
CA SER A 102 -28.47 19.20 -21.04
C SER A 102 -29.74 19.77 -20.39
N MET A 103 -29.75 21.10 -20.19
CA MET A 103 -30.88 21.90 -19.67
C MET A 103 -32.13 21.96 -20.58
N SER A 104 -32.15 21.26 -21.72
CA SER A 104 -33.17 21.52 -22.74
C SER A 104 -33.36 20.39 -23.76
N ILE A 105 -32.41 19.47 -23.87
CA ILE A 105 -32.50 18.29 -24.72
C ILE A 105 -32.16 17.10 -23.84
N GLN A 106 -32.85 15.98 -24.02
CA GLN A 106 -32.49 14.76 -23.32
C GLN A 106 -31.16 14.21 -23.87
N GLY A 107 -30.10 14.29 -23.07
CA GLY A 107 -28.88 13.52 -23.24
C GLY A 107 -29.04 12.07 -22.75
N PRO A 108 -27.94 11.28 -22.80
CA PRO A 108 -27.96 9.87 -22.41
C PRO A 108 -27.98 9.63 -20.89
N PHE A 109 -27.56 10.59 -20.06
CA PHE A 109 -27.39 10.38 -18.61
C PHE A 109 -28.52 10.94 -17.75
N GLU A 110 -29.45 11.71 -18.32
CA GLU A 110 -30.57 12.31 -17.58
C GLU A 110 -31.55 11.26 -17.02
N SER A 111 -31.57 10.06 -17.62
CA SER A 111 -32.36 8.92 -17.13
C SER A 111 -31.60 8.03 -16.15
N ASP A 112 -30.31 8.27 -15.90
CA ASP A 112 -29.51 7.47 -14.96
C ASP A 112 -29.91 7.84 -13.51
N PRO A 113 -30.46 6.89 -12.72
CA PRO A 113 -30.90 7.18 -11.36
C PRO A 113 -29.75 7.53 -10.40
N GLN A 114 -28.50 7.15 -10.69
CA GLN A 114 -27.34 7.49 -9.87
C GLN A 114 -26.84 8.91 -10.16
N VAL A 115 -26.90 9.34 -11.43
CA VAL A 115 -26.64 10.75 -11.80
C VAL A 115 -27.69 11.65 -11.15
N ASN A 116 -28.92 11.14 -10.99
CA ASN A 116 -30.01 11.83 -10.31
C ASN A 116 -30.14 13.28 -10.82
N TRP A 117 -30.22 13.37 -12.15
CA TRP A 117 -30.34 14.62 -12.89
C TRP A 117 -31.70 15.26 -12.60
N GLU A 118 -31.67 16.54 -12.26
CA GLU A 118 -32.87 17.36 -12.14
C GLU A 118 -32.68 18.64 -12.93
N ASP A 119 -33.69 19.02 -13.70
CA ASP A 119 -33.79 20.33 -14.35
C ASP A 119 -35.10 20.98 -13.91
N ASP A 120 -35.02 22.16 -13.30
CA ASP A 120 -36.20 22.89 -12.83
C ASP A 120 -36.94 23.66 -13.95
N GLY A 121 -36.39 23.64 -15.17
CA GLY A 121 -36.90 24.37 -16.33
C GLY A 121 -36.80 25.89 -16.18
N ARG A 122 -36.05 26.38 -15.18
CA ARG A 122 -35.89 27.79 -14.80
C ARG A 122 -34.42 28.16 -14.60
N GLY A 123 -33.53 27.43 -15.27
CA GLY A 123 -32.10 27.70 -15.29
C GLY A 123 -31.33 27.09 -14.13
N THR A 124 -31.91 26.16 -13.38
CA THR A 124 -31.19 25.39 -12.35
C THR A 124 -31.17 23.92 -12.72
N VAL A 125 -29.98 23.33 -12.80
CA VAL A 125 -29.81 21.88 -12.90
C VAL A 125 -29.07 21.33 -11.70
N ARG A 126 -29.31 20.06 -11.43
CA ARG A 126 -28.61 19.30 -10.38
C ARG A 126 -28.17 17.97 -10.94
N PHE A 127 -27.00 17.53 -10.52
CA PHE A 127 -26.46 16.23 -10.91
C PHE A 127 -25.48 15.74 -9.86
N THR A 128 -25.33 14.43 -9.79
CA THR A 128 -24.23 13.77 -9.08
C THR A 128 -23.15 13.43 -10.10
N LEU A 129 -21.90 13.76 -9.83
CA LEU A 129 -20.80 13.31 -10.70
C LEU A 129 -20.52 11.83 -10.44
N THR A 130 -21.18 10.96 -11.21
CA THR A 130 -20.96 9.50 -11.12
C THR A 130 -19.74 9.07 -11.94
N LYS A 131 -19.20 7.90 -11.61
CA LYS A 131 -18.14 7.24 -12.39
C LYS A 131 -18.54 7.06 -13.86
N LEU A 132 -19.77 6.62 -14.14
CA LEU A 132 -20.26 6.41 -15.52
C LEU A 132 -20.36 7.72 -16.30
N LEU A 133 -20.82 8.79 -15.66
CA LEU A 133 -20.88 10.12 -16.29
C LEU A 133 -19.48 10.64 -16.61
N TYR A 134 -18.52 10.50 -15.67
CA TYR A 134 -17.12 10.86 -15.89
C TYR A 134 -16.47 10.03 -17.01
N GLN A 135 -16.69 8.72 -17.04
CA GLN A 135 -16.19 7.85 -18.11
C GLN A 135 -16.69 8.30 -19.49
N ALA A 136 -17.96 8.69 -19.59
CA ALA A 136 -18.50 9.22 -20.84
C ALA A 136 -17.90 10.57 -21.23
N MET A 137 -17.46 11.38 -20.26
CA MET A 137 -16.77 12.66 -20.52
C MET A 137 -15.39 12.46 -21.16
N ILE A 138 -14.70 11.37 -20.83
CA ILE A 138 -13.33 11.10 -21.30
C ILE A 138 -13.25 10.10 -22.46
N GLU A 139 -14.38 9.52 -22.87
CA GLU A 139 -14.46 8.55 -23.96
C GLU A 139 -13.78 9.08 -25.25
N ASP A 140 -13.00 8.23 -25.91
CA ASP A 140 -12.16 8.53 -27.08
C ASP A 140 -11.14 9.66 -26.85
N GLY A 141 -10.58 9.77 -25.64
CA GLY A 141 -9.54 10.76 -25.30
C GLY A 141 -10.08 12.20 -25.20
N ARG A 142 -11.36 12.35 -24.85
CA ARG A 142 -12.01 13.64 -24.67
C ARG A 142 -11.74 14.23 -23.29
N ILE A 143 -12.04 15.51 -23.15
CA ILE A 143 -11.85 16.26 -21.91
C ILE A 143 -13.22 16.46 -21.23
N PRO A 144 -13.34 16.28 -19.91
CA PRO A 144 -14.53 16.68 -19.19
C PRO A 144 -14.79 18.18 -19.33
N GLY A 145 -16.00 18.56 -19.73
CA GLY A 145 -16.28 19.96 -19.93
C GLY A 145 -17.74 20.33 -19.88
N TYR A 146 -17.97 21.63 -20.00
CA TYR A 146 -19.29 22.21 -20.10
C TYR A 146 -19.34 23.24 -21.22
N ARG A 147 -20.55 23.52 -21.71
CA ARG A 147 -20.76 24.54 -22.72
C ARG A 147 -22.14 25.16 -22.69
N CYS A 148 -22.30 26.24 -23.46
CA CYS A 148 -23.60 26.68 -23.93
C CYS A 148 -23.96 25.97 -25.23
N ARG A 149 -25.16 25.38 -25.30
CA ARG A 149 -25.68 24.76 -26.54
C ARG A 149 -25.70 25.72 -27.74
N ILE A 150 -26.03 26.99 -27.51
CA ILE A 150 -26.20 27.99 -28.58
C ILE A 150 -24.85 28.59 -28.98
N HIS A 151 -23.95 28.77 -28.02
CA HIS A 151 -22.67 29.47 -28.20
C HIS A 151 -21.49 28.49 -28.13
N LEU A 152 -21.51 27.51 -29.03
CA LEU A 152 -20.61 26.34 -29.04
C LEU A 152 -19.12 26.71 -28.99
N PHE A 153 -18.73 27.79 -29.65
CA PHE A 153 -17.32 28.18 -29.80
C PHE A 153 -16.81 29.10 -28.69
N SER A 154 -17.69 29.86 -28.04
CA SER A 154 -17.30 30.95 -27.14
C SER A 154 -17.57 30.63 -25.68
N MET A 155 -18.69 29.97 -25.35
CA MET A 155 -19.07 29.66 -23.97
C MET A 155 -18.81 28.18 -23.66
N ARG A 156 -17.54 27.83 -23.45
CA ARG A 156 -17.08 26.46 -23.33
C ARG A 156 -15.87 26.38 -22.40
N GLY A 157 -15.98 25.62 -21.32
CA GLY A 157 -14.95 25.48 -20.29
C GLY A 157 -14.72 24.03 -19.90
N ASP A 158 -13.74 23.83 -19.03
CA ASP A 158 -13.26 22.50 -18.62
C ASP A 158 -13.72 22.14 -17.21
N PHE A 159 -13.88 20.85 -16.96
CA PHE A 159 -13.88 20.32 -15.61
C PHE A 159 -12.53 19.70 -15.32
N LEU A 160 -12.00 19.96 -14.13
CA LEU A 160 -10.92 19.19 -13.53
C LEU A 160 -11.56 18.25 -12.51
N VAL A 161 -11.56 16.95 -12.74
CA VAL A 161 -12.12 16.00 -11.78
C VAL A 161 -11.03 15.60 -10.79
N LEU A 162 -11.14 16.09 -9.56
CA LEU A 162 -10.34 15.81 -8.39
C LEU A 162 -10.94 14.64 -7.59
N GLY A 163 -10.19 14.15 -6.60
CA GLY A 163 -10.59 12.99 -5.81
C GLY A 163 -9.87 11.76 -6.34
N LEU A 164 -8.83 11.41 -5.59
CA LEU A 164 -8.06 10.18 -5.67
C LEU A 164 -8.98 8.95 -5.81
N PRO A 165 -8.45 7.83 -6.34
CA PRO A 165 -9.18 6.62 -6.73
C PRO A 165 -10.23 6.10 -5.73
N ILE A 166 -10.03 6.33 -4.43
CA ILE A 166 -10.82 5.78 -3.33
C ILE A 166 -11.46 6.91 -2.52
N ALA A 167 -12.64 7.35 -2.92
CA ALA A 167 -13.32 8.49 -2.29
C ALA A 167 -13.72 8.29 -0.79
N GLU A 168 -13.76 7.05 -0.28
CA GLU A 168 -14.11 6.76 1.12
C GLU A 168 -12.86 6.87 2.02
N ARG A 169 -12.88 7.81 2.97
CA ARG A 169 -11.85 7.91 4.01
C ARG A 169 -11.95 6.77 5.01
N ILE A 170 -10.81 6.32 5.51
CA ILE A 170 -10.76 5.33 6.59
C ILE A 170 -11.37 5.93 7.87
N GLY A 171 -12.56 5.44 8.23
CA GLY A 171 -13.22 5.78 9.48
C GLY A 171 -12.61 5.09 10.71
N PRO A 172 -12.91 5.58 11.92
CA PRO A 172 -12.38 5.02 13.15
C PRO A 172 -12.97 3.64 13.46
N SER A 173 -12.15 2.80 14.09
CA SER A 173 -12.55 1.52 14.66
C SER A 173 -13.30 1.72 15.98
N SER A 174 -14.20 0.81 16.28
CA SER A 174 -14.87 0.74 17.60
C SER A 174 -14.04 0.00 18.66
N ILE A 175 -12.86 -0.50 18.29
CA ILE A 175 -11.99 -1.30 19.15
C ILE A 175 -11.05 -0.36 19.91
N PRO A 176 -11.21 -0.19 21.23
CA PRO A 176 -10.39 0.72 22.00
C PRO A 176 -9.03 0.10 22.33
N ILE A 177 -7.95 0.84 22.08
CA ILE A 177 -6.57 0.39 22.33
C ILE A 177 -5.75 1.50 23.00
N ASP A 178 -4.65 1.11 23.60
CA ASP A 178 -3.60 2.00 24.10
C ASP A 178 -2.22 1.40 23.76
N LEU A 179 -1.15 2.17 24.02
CA LEU A 179 0.23 1.77 23.73
C LEU A 179 1.10 1.87 24.99
N GLU A 180 1.77 0.77 25.33
CA GLU A 180 2.74 0.72 26.43
C GLU A 180 4.17 0.77 25.89
N ILE A 181 5.00 1.71 26.38
CA ILE A 181 6.42 1.76 25.99
C ILE A 181 7.17 0.59 26.61
N ILE A 182 7.76 -0.26 25.78
CA ILE A 182 8.57 -1.42 26.19
C ILE A 182 10.06 -1.11 26.11
N ALA A 183 10.48 -0.37 25.09
CA ALA A 183 11.86 0.05 24.92
C ALA A 183 11.91 1.42 24.24
N SER A 184 12.98 2.16 24.54
CA SER A 184 13.31 3.45 23.93
C SER A 184 14.83 3.58 23.79
N GLY A 185 15.29 4.60 23.06
CA GLY A 185 16.72 4.79 22.81
C GLY A 185 17.26 4.03 21.60
N LEU A 186 16.38 3.42 20.81
CA LEU A 186 16.70 2.78 19.53
C LEU A 186 16.91 3.86 18.46
N THR A 187 17.49 3.51 17.32
CA THR A 187 17.69 4.44 16.22
C THR A 187 16.48 4.43 15.28
N ALA A 188 16.29 3.35 14.52
CA ALA A 188 15.15 3.16 13.64
C ALA A 188 14.77 1.67 13.61
N PRO A 189 13.94 1.20 14.58
CA PRO A 189 13.53 -0.20 14.63
C PRO A 189 12.53 -0.51 13.50
N VAL A 190 12.82 -1.51 12.67
CA VAL A 190 12.06 -1.81 11.44
C VAL A 190 11.47 -3.23 11.38
N ASP A 191 11.89 -4.12 12.27
CA ASP A 191 11.29 -5.45 12.42
C ASP A 191 11.46 -5.96 13.86
N LEU A 192 10.52 -6.79 14.33
CA LEU A 192 10.58 -7.41 15.65
C LEU A 192 9.99 -8.80 15.61
N LEU A 193 10.72 -9.74 16.19
CA LEU A 193 10.33 -11.14 16.24
C LEU A 193 10.74 -11.79 17.56
N PRO A 194 9.98 -12.81 18.01
CA PRO A 194 10.29 -13.49 19.24
C PRO A 194 11.40 -14.53 19.05
N ASP A 195 12.08 -14.86 20.14
CA ASP A 195 12.98 -16.00 20.20
C ASP A 195 12.21 -17.34 20.03
N PRO A 196 12.71 -18.27 19.18
CA PRO A 196 12.07 -19.56 18.95
C PRO A 196 12.02 -20.48 20.19
N GLN A 197 12.87 -20.27 21.19
CA GLN A 197 13.06 -21.13 22.37
C GLN A 197 12.78 -20.42 23.70
N ILE A 198 13.12 -19.14 23.85
CA ILE A 198 13.08 -18.40 25.11
C ILE A 198 11.82 -17.52 25.17
N PRO A 199 10.90 -17.75 26.11
CA PRO A 199 9.75 -16.86 26.32
C PRO A 199 10.18 -15.44 26.70
N ASP A 200 9.38 -14.43 26.36
CA ASP A 200 9.61 -13.00 26.64
C ASP A 200 10.91 -12.40 26.09
N TRP A 201 11.58 -13.11 25.20
CA TRP A 201 12.78 -12.65 24.49
C TRP A 201 12.39 -12.21 23.08
N LEU A 202 12.67 -10.95 22.76
CA LEU A 202 12.34 -10.32 21.49
C LEU A 202 13.61 -9.77 20.86
N TYR A 203 13.76 -9.98 19.56
CA TYR A 203 14.81 -9.39 18.74
C TYR A 203 14.24 -8.20 17.99
N VAL A 204 14.93 -7.07 18.06
CA VAL A 204 14.59 -5.84 17.35
C VAL A 204 15.65 -5.61 16.29
N VAL A 205 15.21 -5.58 15.03
CA VAL A 205 16.04 -5.21 13.89
C VAL A 205 16.05 -3.69 13.80
N ASP A 206 17.20 -3.08 14.05
CA ASP A 206 17.40 -1.64 13.91
C ASP A 206 18.12 -1.35 12.58
N GLN A 207 17.50 -0.50 11.76
CA GLN A 207 17.96 -0.16 10.40
C GLN A 207 19.42 0.31 10.38
N ALA A 208 19.87 0.94 11.47
CA ALA A 208 21.25 1.42 11.64
C ALA A 208 22.31 0.29 11.70
N GLY A 209 21.92 -0.98 11.64
CA GLY A 209 22.84 -2.11 11.49
C GLY A 209 22.94 -3.02 12.70
N ARG A 210 22.03 -2.90 13.68
CA ARG A 210 22.10 -3.69 14.92
C ARG A 210 20.85 -4.52 15.13
N ILE A 211 21.05 -5.75 15.60
CA ILE A 211 19.98 -6.56 16.17
C ILE A 211 20.09 -6.47 17.68
N LEU A 212 19.10 -5.87 18.31
CA LEU A 212 19.05 -5.64 19.74
C LEU A 212 18.08 -6.61 20.41
N VAL A 213 18.24 -6.82 21.71
CA VAL A 213 17.40 -7.75 22.48
C VAL A 213 16.57 -6.99 23.49
N ILE A 214 15.28 -7.30 23.55
CA ILE A 214 14.42 -6.98 24.67
C ILE A 214 14.13 -8.28 25.40
N TYR A 215 14.42 -8.32 26.70
CA TYR A 215 14.09 -9.46 27.56
C TYR A 215 13.31 -8.97 28.77
N GLN A 216 12.14 -9.56 29.02
CA GLN A 216 11.25 -9.16 30.13
C GLN A 216 10.95 -7.66 30.14
N GLY A 217 10.74 -7.08 28.96
CA GLY A 217 10.44 -5.66 28.77
C GLY A 217 11.62 -4.72 29.05
N GLN A 218 12.86 -5.21 29.00
CA GLN A 218 14.07 -4.39 29.16
C GLN A 218 15.03 -4.60 27.98
N LEU A 219 15.47 -3.49 27.40
CA LEU A 219 16.50 -3.49 26.36
C LEU A 219 17.85 -3.91 26.95
N GLN A 220 18.48 -4.90 26.34
CA GLN A 220 19.79 -5.41 26.78
C GLN A 220 20.92 -4.54 26.22
N ALA A 221 22.03 -4.46 26.96
CA ALA A 221 23.17 -3.62 26.61
C ALA A 221 23.96 -4.15 25.41
N GLU A 222 24.16 -5.47 25.37
CA GLU A 222 24.89 -6.12 24.28
C GLU A 222 23.92 -6.45 23.13
N PRO A 223 24.26 -6.10 21.88
CA PRO A 223 23.47 -6.51 20.74
C PRO A 223 23.58 -8.03 20.51
N PHE A 224 22.53 -8.60 19.93
CA PHE A 224 22.56 -9.96 19.40
C PHE A 224 23.55 -10.09 18.23
N LEU A 225 23.61 -9.05 17.40
CA LEU A 225 24.51 -8.93 16.25
C LEU A 225 24.70 -7.44 15.89
N ASP A 226 25.95 -7.04 15.63
CA ASP A 226 26.29 -5.70 15.13
C ASP A 226 26.91 -5.80 13.73
N LEU A 227 26.27 -5.16 12.75
CA LEU A 227 26.62 -5.13 11.32
C LEU A 227 26.82 -3.69 10.83
N THR A 228 26.98 -2.70 11.73
CA THR A 228 27.17 -1.29 11.35
C THR A 228 28.28 -1.10 10.33
N ASP A 229 29.36 -1.88 10.45
CA ASP A 229 30.55 -1.79 9.59
C ASP A 229 30.42 -2.57 8.26
N ARG A 230 29.34 -3.35 8.10
CA ARG A 230 29.08 -4.12 6.87
C ARG A 230 28.10 -3.43 5.93
N ILE A 231 27.18 -2.64 6.47
CA ILE A 231 26.17 -1.95 5.67
C ILE A 231 26.74 -0.70 4.99
N VAL A 232 26.02 -0.18 3.98
CA VAL A 232 26.33 1.11 3.37
C VAL A 232 26.32 2.21 4.44
N GLN A 233 27.35 3.05 4.42
CA GLN A 233 27.47 4.20 5.32
C GLN A 233 28.05 5.40 4.55
N PRO A 234 27.61 6.63 4.86
CA PRO A 234 26.41 6.97 5.65
C PRO A 234 25.11 6.54 4.95
N LEU A 235 24.08 6.23 5.75
CA LEU A 235 22.69 6.14 5.28
C LEU A 235 22.15 7.57 5.02
N GLY A 236 21.30 7.77 4.03
CA GLY A 236 20.75 9.06 3.62
C GLY A 236 21.01 9.37 2.15
N ILE A 237 20.03 10.00 1.49
CA ILE A 237 20.06 10.33 0.04
C ILE A 237 21.28 11.18 -0.34
N LEU A 238 21.77 12.04 0.55
CA LEU A 238 22.91 12.93 0.33
C LEU A 238 24.20 12.47 1.02
N GLY A 239 24.19 11.28 1.62
CA GLY A 239 25.33 10.77 2.37
C GLY A 239 25.70 11.65 3.57
N SER A 240 24.71 12.17 4.29
CA SER A 240 24.87 12.90 5.55
C SER A 240 24.40 12.06 6.75
N PHE A 241 24.77 12.52 7.96
CA PHE A 241 24.38 11.90 9.23
C PHE A 241 23.28 12.75 9.91
N ASP A 242 22.16 13.01 9.22
CA ASP A 242 21.05 13.82 9.75
C ASP A 242 19.81 12.98 10.07
N VAL A 243 19.15 13.26 11.19
CA VAL A 243 17.90 12.57 11.60
C VAL A 243 16.74 12.77 10.62
N ASN A 244 16.86 13.72 9.70
CA ASN A 244 15.89 13.99 8.63
C ASN A 244 16.30 13.36 7.29
N ASP A 245 17.41 12.61 7.23
CA ASP A 245 17.84 11.94 6.01
C ASP A 245 17.09 10.62 5.84
N TYR A 246 16.06 10.62 5.01
CA TYR A 246 15.36 9.40 4.61
C TYR A 246 16.33 8.44 3.89
N ASP A 247 16.22 7.16 4.21
CA ASP A 247 16.89 6.07 3.50
C ASP A 247 16.10 4.77 3.74
N GLU A 248 16.08 3.88 2.75
CA GLU A 248 15.53 2.53 2.86
C GLU A 248 16.63 1.46 2.92
N ARG A 249 17.89 1.85 2.80
CA ARG A 249 19.04 0.95 2.99
C ARG A 249 19.29 0.72 4.47
N GLY A 250 19.98 -0.37 4.76
CA GLY A 250 20.48 -0.69 6.09
C GLY A 250 20.34 -2.18 6.39
N LEU A 251 20.14 -2.50 7.68
CA LEU A 251 19.73 -3.83 8.11
C LEU A 251 18.21 -3.92 8.14
N LEU A 252 17.61 -4.74 7.27
CA LEU A 252 16.16 -4.69 6.99
C LEU A 252 15.40 -5.92 7.44
N GLY A 253 16.07 -7.07 7.58
CA GLY A 253 15.39 -8.34 7.84
C GLY A 253 16.20 -9.30 8.70
N LEU A 254 15.46 -10.11 9.46
CA LEU A 254 15.96 -11.17 10.32
C LEU A 254 15.00 -12.36 10.28
N ALA A 255 15.53 -13.57 10.12
CA ALA A 255 14.75 -14.80 10.21
C ALA A 255 15.50 -15.89 10.97
N PHE A 256 14.81 -16.60 11.86
CA PHE A 256 15.29 -17.82 12.48
C PHE A 256 14.89 -19.03 11.63
N HIS A 257 15.80 -19.99 11.46
CA HIS A 257 15.47 -21.24 10.79
C HIS A 257 14.32 -21.98 11.53
N PRO A 258 13.39 -22.67 10.83
CA PRO A 258 12.32 -23.42 11.50
C PRO A 258 12.85 -24.49 12.47
N ASP A 259 13.96 -25.14 12.09
CA ASP A 259 14.69 -26.10 12.93
C ASP A 259 15.69 -25.44 13.93
N TYR A 260 15.59 -24.13 14.20
CA TYR A 260 16.53 -23.42 15.07
C TYR A 260 16.74 -24.12 16.43
N ALA A 261 15.69 -24.73 16.97
CA ALA A 261 15.70 -25.39 18.27
C ALA A 261 16.07 -26.89 18.25
N ASP A 262 16.25 -27.50 17.08
CA ASP A 262 16.45 -28.95 16.93
C ASP A 262 17.92 -29.26 16.62
N ALA A 263 18.65 -29.78 17.61
CA ALA A 263 20.09 -30.06 17.52
C ALA A 263 20.47 -31.14 16.50
N ASP A 264 19.51 -31.95 16.07
CA ASP A 264 19.73 -33.02 15.09
C ASP A 264 19.52 -32.55 13.64
N LYS A 265 19.16 -31.27 13.44
CA LYS A 265 18.81 -30.70 12.14
C LYS A 265 19.87 -29.74 11.61
N PRO A 266 20.06 -29.68 10.27
CA PRO A 266 21.00 -28.74 9.64
C PRO A 266 20.77 -27.26 10.00
N GLY A 267 19.52 -26.90 10.30
CA GLY A 267 19.12 -25.55 10.66
C GLY A 267 19.32 -25.17 12.13
N TYR A 268 19.91 -26.07 12.94
CA TYR A 268 20.12 -25.82 14.36
C TYR A 268 20.88 -24.51 14.61
N HIS A 269 20.28 -23.61 15.40
CA HIS A 269 20.86 -22.32 15.74
C HIS A 269 21.25 -21.43 14.54
N LYS A 270 20.63 -21.66 13.36
CA LYS A 270 20.85 -20.87 12.15
C LYS A 270 19.91 -19.66 12.08
N VAL A 271 20.49 -18.53 11.70
CA VAL A 271 19.81 -17.24 11.58
C VAL A 271 20.18 -16.60 10.25
N TYR A 272 19.26 -15.84 9.66
CA TYR A 272 19.45 -15.19 8.37
C TYR A 272 19.19 -13.70 8.49
N THR A 273 19.99 -12.88 7.80
CA THR A 273 19.82 -11.42 7.75
C THR A 273 19.71 -10.92 6.32
N TYR A 274 19.03 -9.79 6.14
CA TYR A 274 19.01 -9.02 4.90
C TYR A 274 19.65 -7.65 5.14
N THR A 275 20.69 -7.31 4.37
CA THR A 275 21.44 -6.06 4.51
C THR A 275 21.72 -5.38 3.17
N SER A 276 21.65 -4.05 3.15
CA SER A 276 22.23 -3.22 2.09
C SER A 276 23.73 -3.02 2.33
N GLU A 277 24.58 -3.72 1.59
CA GLU A 277 26.05 -3.63 1.69
C GLU A 277 26.66 -2.86 0.49
N PRO A 278 27.85 -2.26 0.65
CA PRO A 278 28.62 -1.77 -0.48
C PRO A 278 28.95 -2.90 -1.48
N ILE A 279 29.24 -2.53 -2.73
CA ILE A 279 29.63 -3.49 -3.76
C ILE A 279 31.00 -4.08 -3.40
N GLN A 280 31.02 -5.33 -2.94
CA GLN A 280 32.24 -6.02 -2.50
C GLN A 280 32.51 -7.33 -3.24
N GLY A 281 31.55 -7.85 -4.00
CA GLY A 281 31.67 -9.11 -4.74
C GLY A 281 30.77 -9.14 -5.96
N SER A 282 30.88 -10.22 -6.74
CA SER A 282 29.94 -10.48 -7.83
C SER A 282 28.54 -10.70 -7.27
N ALA A 283 27.55 -10.07 -7.90
CA ALA A 283 26.15 -10.37 -7.64
C ALA A 283 25.74 -11.68 -8.33
N ASP A 284 24.85 -12.41 -7.67
CA ASP A 284 24.13 -13.55 -8.23
C ASP A 284 23.04 -13.09 -9.19
N PHE A 285 22.43 -11.95 -8.88
CA PHE A 285 21.46 -11.26 -9.74
C PHE A 285 21.95 -9.85 -10.04
N THR A 286 22.33 -9.63 -11.30
CA THR A 286 22.85 -8.36 -11.81
C THR A 286 21.74 -7.52 -12.46
N ILE A 287 22.01 -6.23 -12.58
CA ILE A 287 21.20 -5.28 -13.35
C ILE A 287 22.01 -4.76 -14.54
N ASP A 288 21.34 -4.36 -15.63
CA ASP A 288 22.00 -3.80 -16.80
C ASP A 288 22.40 -2.33 -16.57
N LEU A 289 23.39 -2.14 -15.69
CA LEU A 289 24.00 -0.85 -15.41
C LEU A 289 25.53 -0.95 -15.41
N PRO A 290 26.24 0.14 -15.76
CA PRO A 290 27.67 0.25 -15.51
C PRO A 290 28.00 0.01 -14.03
N PRO A 291 29.12 -0.66 -13.69
CA PRO A 291 29.46 -0.98 -12.30
C PRO A 291 29.56 0.24 -11.35
N ASP A 292 29.87 1.42 -11.88
CA ASP A 292 29.95 2.68 -11.13
C ASP A 292 28.59 3.36 -10.90
N GLN A 293 27.51 2.80 -11.46
CA GLN A 293 26.12 3.27 -11.30
C GLN A 293 25.27 2.35 -10.43
N ILE A 294 25.75 1.16 -10.09
CA ILE A 294 25.10 0.29 -9.11
C ILE A 294 25.16 0.98 -7.75
N ASN A 295 24.03 1.10 -7.05
CA ASN A 295 23.96 1.86 -5.80
C ASN A 295 24.60 1.08 -4.64
N HIS A 296 24.17 -0.17 -4.48
CA HIS A 296 24.59 -1.07 -3.42
C HIS A 296 24.21 -2.52 -3.77
N GLN A 297 24.50 -3.46 -2.88
CA GLN A 297 24.03 -4.84 -2.99
C GLN A 297 23.12 -5.19 -1.83
N SER A 298 21.97 -5.77 -2.12
CA SER A 298 21.18 -6.49 -1.13
C SER A 298 21.81 -7.86 -0.89
N VAL A 299 22.10 -8.17 0.37
CA VAL A 299 22.88 -9.36 0.75
C VAL A 299 22.12 -10.17 1.79
N ILE A 300 21.87 -11.44 1.45
CA ILE A 300 21.28 -12.41 2.37
C ILE A 300 22.41 -13.25 2.94
N THR A 301 22.56 -13.24 4.27
CA THR A 301 23.64 -13.94 4.97
C THR A 301 23.07 -14.91 6.00
N GLU A 302 23.55 -16.14 6.01
CA GLU A 302 23.37 -17.10 7.09
C GLU A 302 24.42 -16.90 8.19
N TRP A 303 24.00 -17.10 9.43
CA TRP A 303 24.80 -16.99 10.64
C TRP A 303 24.55 -18.16 11.57
N GLN A 304 25.49 -18.38 12.48
CA GLN A 304 25.42 -19.38 13.55
C GLN A 304 25.38 -18.69 14.92
N LEU A 305 24.51 -19.16 15.81
CA LEU A 305 24.58 -18.77 17.23
C LEU A 305 25.93 -19.17 17.84
N ALA A 306 26.55 -18.26 18.57
CA ALA A 306 27.79 -18.53 19.28
C ALA A 306 27.59 -19.59 20.38
N ALA A 307 28.66 -20.26 20.79
CA ALA A 307 28.62 -21.29 21.84
C ALA A 307 28.08 -20.79 23.19
N GLY A 308 28.12 -19.47 23.44
CA GLY A 308 27.54 -18.83 24.63
C GLY A 308 26.01 -18.70 24.59
N GLY A 309 25.38 -18.90 23.43
CA GLY A 309 23.93 -18.97 23.27
C GLY A 309 23.18 -17.63 23.34
N LEU A 310 23.88 -16.49 23.42
CA LEU A 310 23.27 -15.17 23.60
C LEU A 310 23.45 -14.22 22.41
N ASN A 311 24.42 -14.50 21.54
CA ASN A 311 24.77 -13.68 20.38
C ASN A 311 25.24 -14.55 19.21
N ILE A 312 25.37 -13.93 18.04
CA ILE A 312 25.89 -14.58 16.83
C ILE A 312 27.41 -14.69 16.86
N ASP A 313 27.95 -15.79 16.35
CA ASP A 313 29.36 -15.90 16.00
C ASP A 313 29.65 -15.05 14.76
N SER A 314 30.35 -13.92 14.93
CA SER A 314 30.61 -12.97 13.83
C SER A 314 31.41 -13.56 12.67
N ASP A 315 32.19 -14.62 12.93
CA ASP A 315 33.02 -15.28 11.91
C ASP A 315 32.25 -16.36 11.15
N SER A 316 31.00 -16.66 11.55
CA SER A 316 30.19 -17.72 10.96
C SER A 316 29.47 -17.33 9.66
N ALA A 317 29.64 -16.09 9.19
CA ALA A 317 28.92 -15.54 8.05
C ALA A 317 29.06 -16.41 6.78
N ARG A 318 27.92 -16.83 6.23
CA ARG A 318 27.83 -17.49 4.92
C ARG A 318 26.87 -16.72 4.02
N VAL A 319 27.41 -16.01 3.05
CA VAL A 319 26.61 -15.25 2.07
C VAL A 319 25.88 -16.24 1.15
N LEU A 320 24.56 -16.09 1.05
CA LEU A 320 23.70 -16.91 0.20
C LEU A 320 23.43 -16.24 -1.15
N LEU A 321 23.16 -14.93 -1.11
CA LEU A 321 22.75 -14.14 -2.25
C LEU A 321 23.35 -12.73 -2.15
N ARG A 322 23.85 -12.23 -3.28
CA ARG A 322 24.13 -10.81 -3.55
C ARG A 322 23.30 -10.36 -4.76
N ILE A 323 22.58 -9.25 -4.61
CA ILE A 323 21.68 -8.71 -5.63
C ILE A 323 22.06 -7.26 -5.84
N ASP A 324 22.44 -6.89 -7.06
CA ASP A 324 22.76 -5.50 -7.39
C ASP A 324 21.49 -4.65 -7.38
N GLN A 325 21.51 -3.54 -6.64
CA GLN A 325 20.38 -2.60 -6.52
C GLN A 325 20.65 -1.33 -7.34
N PRO A 326 19.72 -0.90 -8.20
CA PRO A 326 19.92 0.27 -9.05
C PRO A 326 19.78 1.60 -8.27
N GLN A 327 18.93 1.65 -7.23
CA GLN A 327 18.75 2.83 -6.40
C GLN A 327 18.92 2.54 -4.89
N PHE A 328 18.75 3.57 -4.07
CA PHE A 328 18.81 3.48 -2.60
C PHE A 328 17.45 3.12 -1.98
N ASN A 329 16.37 3.15 -2.76
CA ASN A 329 15.00 2.91 -2.35
C ASN A 329 14.41 1.68 -3.05
N HIS A 330 13.27 1.21 -2.55
CA HIS A 330 12.57 -0.02 -2.93
C HIS A 330 13.42 -1.27 -2.73
N ASN A 331 14.15 -1.30 -1.62
CA ASN A 331 15.02 -2.42 -1.27
C ASN A 331 14.24 -3.62 -0.71
N GLY A 332 12.93 -3.48 -0.43
CA GLY A 332 12.13 -4.47 0.29
C GLY A 332 12.77 -4.86 1.62
N GLY A 333 13.28 -6.09 1.70
CA GLY A 333 14.18 -6.52 2.75
C GLY A 333 13.56 -7.33 3.88
N LYS A 334 12.25 -7.60 3.83
CA LYS A 334 11.65 -8.61 4.70
C LYS A 334 12.13 -9.99 4.28
N ILE A 335 12.53 -10.78 5.28
CA ILE A 335 12.77 -12.22 5.14
C ILE A 335 12.01 -12.96 6.24
N ALA A 336 11.43 -14.11 5.90
CA ALA A 336 10.83 -15.01 6.89
C ALA A 336 10.65 -16.40 6.30
N PHE A 337 10.62 -17.42 7.16
CA PHE A 337 10.29 -18.76 6.73
C PHE A 337 8.78 -18.94 6.59
N GLY A 338 8.37 -19.55 5.49
CA GLY A 338 7.01 -19.98 5.26
C GLY A 338 6.66 -21.24 6.07
N PRO A 339 5.35 -21.57 6.16
CA PRO A 339 4.89 -22.81 6.81
C PRO A 339 5.37 -24.08 6.09
N ASP A 340 5.89 -23.94 4.88
CA ASP A 340 6.49 -24.99 4.06
C ASP A 340 7.99 -25.19 4.32
N GLY A 341 8.60 -24.38 5.19
CA GLY A 341 10.00 -24.53 5.60
C GLY A 341 11.02 -23.82 4.71
N TYR A 342 10.58 -23.07 3.70
CA TYR A 342 11.48 -22.31 2.82
C TYR A 342 11.60 -20.85 3.25
N LEU A 343 12.73 -20.21 2.93
CA LEU A 343 12.97 -18.79 3.19
C LEU A 343 12.37 -17.95 2.06
N TYR A 344 11.48 -17.03 2.43
CA TYR A 344 10.91 -16.05 1.53
C TYR A 344 11.65 -14.72 1.67
N ILE A 345 11.90 -14.03 0.56
CA ILE A 345 12.69 -12.79 0.50
C ILE A 345 11.92 -11.78 -0.35
N ALA A 346 11.64 -10.61 0.21
CA ALA A 346 10.94 -9.54 -0.51
C ALA A 346 11.94 -8.56 -1.14
N LEU A 347 11.73 -8.26 -2.43
CA LEU A 347 12.53 -7.34 -3.23
C LEU A 347 11.59 -6.36 -3.94
N GLY A 348 11.82 -5.06 -3.77
CA GLY A 348 11.14 -4.06 -4.61
C GLY A 348 11.68 -4.04 -6.03
N ASP A 349 11.06 -3.24 -6.87
CA ASP A 349 11.36 -3.06 -8.29
C ASP A 349 12.76 -2.48 -8.56
N GLY A 350 13.46 -2.02 -7.52
CA GLY A 350 14.82 -1.50 -7.57
C GLY A 350 14.90 0.00 -7.31
N GLY A 351 13.75 0.69 -7.27
CA GLY A 351 13.65 2.08 -6.84
C GLY A 351 13.43 3.08 -7.97
N GLY A 352 13.65 4.35 -7.67
CA GLY A 352 13.23 5.42 -8.58
C GLY A 352 11.71 5.48 -8.77
N ALA A 353 11.26 6.31 -9.71
CA ALA A 353 9.84 6.49 -9.98
C ALA A 353 9.38 5.66 -11.18
N ASN A 354 8.15 5.15 -11.10
CA ASN A 354 7.36 4.56 -12.20
C ASN A 354 7.95 3.30 -12.84
N ASP A 355 8.99 2.71 -12.23
CA ASP A 355 9.64 1.52 -12.77
C ASP A 355 10.17 1.75 -14.21
N THR A 356 10.73 2.96 -14.43
CA THR A 356 11.32 3.40 -15.72
C THR A 356 12.71 4.04 -15.55
N SER A 357 13.21 4.08 -14.32
CA SER A 357 14.52 4.68 -14.01
C SER A 357 15.68 3.79 -14.50
N ALA A 358 16.92 4.27 -14.42
CA ALA A 358 18.09 3.46 -14.77
C ALA A 358 18.08 2.12 -14.00
N GLY A 359 18.30 0.99 -14.70
CA GLY A 359 18.19 -0.35 -14.11
C GLY A 359 16.81 -1.01 -14.23
N HIS A 360 15.83 -0.30 -14.81
CA HIS A 360 14.52 -0.85 -15.20
C HIS A 360 14.45 -0.98 -16.72
N GLY A 361 13.98 -2.13 -17.21
CA GLY A 361 13.78 -2.35 -18.64
C GLY A 361 12.53 -1.65 -19.19
N ASP A 362 12.30 -1.76 -20.50
CA ASP A 362 11.16 -1.10 -21.20
C ASP A 362 9.77 -1.47 -20.64
N GLN A 363 9.65 -2.62 -19.97
CA GLN A 363 8.41 -3.14 -19.39
C GLN A 363 8.34 -2.97 -17.86
N GLY A 364 9.31 -2.28 -17.26
CA GLY A 364 9.50 -2.25 -15.82
C GLY A 364 10.05 -3.57 -15.26
N ASN A 365 10.68 -3.51 -14.10
CA ASN A 365 11.13 -4.66 -13.33
C ASN A 365 9.97 -5.44 -12.72
N GLY A 366 8.89 -4.79 -12.30
CA GLY A 366 7.72 -5.46 -11.72
C GLY A 366 7.09 -6.50 -12.68
N GLN A 367 7.11 -6.25 -14.00
CA GLN A 367 6.58 -7.20 -14.99
C GLN A 367 7.65 -8.11 -15.60
N ASN A 368 8.92 -7.87 -15.32
CA ASN A 368 10.01 -8.59 -15.98
C ASN A 368 10.41 -9.86 -15.21
N ILE A 369 9.93 -11.01 -15.69
CA ILE A 369 10.24 -12.33 -15.10
C ILE A 369 11.72 -12.75 -15.20
N ASN A 370 12.57 -11.97 -15.88
CA ASN A 370 14.01 -12.21 -16.00
C ASN A 370 14.86 -11.33 -15.06
N THR A 371 14.23 -10.67 -14.09
CA THR A 371 14.89 -10.00 -12.96
C THR A 371 14.20 -10.39 -11.66
N VAL A 372 14.94 -10.39 -10.55
CA VAL A 372 14.39 -10.66 -9.21
C VAL A 372 13.76 -9.42 -8.56
N HIS A 373 13.93 -8.25 -9.17
CA HIS A 373 13.34 -7.01 -8.68
C HIS A 373 11.82 -7.03 -8.90
N GLY A 374 11.06 -6.50 -7.93
CA GLY A 374 9.60 -6.47 -7.94
C GLY A 374 8.97 -7.84 -7.65
N SER A 375 9.60 -8.62 -6.77
CA SER A 375 9.24 -10.02 -6.52
C SER A 375 9.35 -10.46 -5.06
N ILE A 376 8.66 -11.56 -4.77
CA ILE A 376 8.95 -12.40 -3.61
C ILE A 376 9.72 -13.62 -4.10
N LEU A 377 10.93 -13.83 -3.59
CA LEU A 377 11.71 -15.04 -3.83
C LEU A 377 11.39 -16.11 -2.79
N ARG A 378 11.65 -17.38 -3.12
CA ARG A 378 11.53 -18.53 -2.22
C ARG A 378 12.66 -19.51 -2.46
N ILE A 379 13.51 -19.74 -1.44
CA ILE A 379 14.69 -20.60 -1.50
C ILE A 379 14.75 -21.57 -0.31
N ASP A 380 15.49 -22.67 -0.45
CA ASP A 380 16.00 -23.46 0.70
C ASP A 380 17.41 -22.96 1.03
N PRO A 381 17.59 -22.22 2.13
CA PRO A 381 18.88 -21.62 2.43
C PRO A 381 19.88 -22.61 3.04
N VAL A 382 19.46 -23.84 3.39
CA VAL A 382 20.36 -24.83 4.01
C VAL A 382 21.50 -25.16 3.06
N ALA A 383 22.72 -25.19 3.61
CA ALA A 383 23.91 -25.50 2.84
C ALA A 383 23.74 -26.83 2.06
N PRO A 384 23.83 -26.84 0.71
CA PRO A 384 23.42 -27.99 -0.09
C PRO A 384 24.11 -29.31 0.26
N GLU A 385 25.34 -29.26 0.76
CA GLU A 385 26.11 -30.41 1.23
C GLU A 385 25.52 -31.11 2.45
N LEU A 386 24.69 -30.42 3.24
CA LEU A 386 23.99 -30.98 4.40
C LEU A 386 22.69 -31.71 4.00
N THR A 387 22.23 -31.52 2.77
CA THR A 387 21.00 -32.11 2.22
C THR A 387 21.23 -32.78 0.87
N PRO A 388 22.19 -33.73 0.75
CA PRO A 388 22.59 -34.31 -0.53
C PRO A 388 21.47 -35.06 -1.25
N ASP A 389 20.48 -35.56 -0.49
CA ASP A 389 19.32 -36.30 -1.01
C ASP A 389 18.10 -35.40 -1.30
N SER A 390 18.24 -34.07 -1.17
CA SER A 390 17.15 -33.14 -1.49
C SER A 390 16.79 -33.19 -2.97
N ARG A 391 15.49 -33.10 -3.26
CA ARG A 391 14.95 -32.95 -4.63
C ARG A 391 15.15 -31.54 -5.18
N ASP A 392 15.39 -30.58 -4.31
CA ASP A 392 15.56 -29.17 -4.67
C ASP A 392 16.93 -28.99 -5.32
N ALA A 393 16.95 -28.36 -6.49
CA ALA A 393 18.17 -28.22 -7.27
C ALA A 393 19.15 -27.28 -6.55
N VAL A 394 20.45 -27.57 -6.63
CA VAL A 394 21.48 -26.65 -6.14
C VAL A 394 21.47 -25.40 -7.01
N SER A 395 21.46 -24.22 -6.40
CA SER A 395 21.50 -22.93 -7.10
C SER A 395 22.76 -22.78 -7.96
N ALA A 396 22.73 -21.86 -8.92
CA ALA A 396 23.85 -21.62 -9.82
C ALA A 396 25.16 -21.25 -9.08
N ASN A 397 25.05 -20.55 -7.95
CA ASN A 397 26.19 -20.17 -7.11
C ASN A 397 26.61 -21.26 -6.10
N GLY A 398 25.85 -22.35 -5.98
CA GLY A 398 26.14 -23.45 -5.07
C GLY A 398 25.85 -23.20 -3.59
N ALA A 399 25.30 -22.05 -3.22
CA ALA A 399 25.14 -21.64 -1.82
C ALA A 399 23.80 -22.05 -1.18
N TYR A 400 22.77 -22.33 -1.99
CA TYR A 400 21.43 -22.67 -1.52
C TYR A 400 20.77 -23.65 -2.49
N ARG A 401 19.53 -24.07 -2.22
CA ARG A 401 18.74 -24.86 -3.16
C ARG A 401 17.47 -24.11 -3.57
N ILE A 402 17.00 -24.41 -4.78
CA ILE A 402 15.79 -23.85 -5.35
C ILE A 402 14.66 -24.88 -5.19
N PRO A 403 13.56 -24.55 -4.50
CA PRO A 403 12.43 -25.46 -4.35
C PRO A 403 11.94 -25.94 -5.70
N TRP A 404 11.91 -27.27 -5.88
CA TRP A 404 11.51 -27.91 -7.15
C TRP A 404 10.12 -27.50 -7.64
N ASP A 405 9.26 -27.00 -6.73
CA ASP A 405 7.90 -26.57 -7.03
C ASP A 405 7.72 -25.06 -7.15
N ASN A 406 8.80 -24.26 -7.16
CA ASN A 406 8.69 -22.85 -7.55
C ASN A 406 8.09 -22.72 -8.95
N TYR A 407 7.41 -21.61 -9.21
CA TYR A 407 6.55 -21.48 -10.40
C TYR A 407 7.34 -21.53 -11.71
N PHE A 408 8.51 -20.88 -11.73
CA PHE A 408 9.31 -20.76 -12.94
C PHE A 408 10.27 -21.94 -13.18
N VAL A 409 10.37 -22.88 -12.22
CA VAL A 409 11.23 -24.06 -12.39
C VAL A 409 10.81 -24.88 -13.61
N GLY A 410 11.69 -24.92 -14.61
CA GLY A 410 11.49 -25.67 -15.84
C GLY A 410 10.63 -24.94 -16.91
N ILE A 411 10.33 -23.66 -16.72
CA ILE A 411 9.72 -22.77 -17.72
C ILE A 411 10.51 -21.45 -17.82
N ASP A 412 10.10 -20.54 -18.71
CA ASP A 412 10.79 -19.25 -18.85
C ASP A 412 10.54 -18.36 -17.62
N GLY A 413 11.62 -17.87 -17.00
CA GLY A 413 11.64 -16.99 -15.83
C GLY A 413 12.79 -17.34 -14.88
N ILE A 414 12.96 -16.58 -13.80
CA ILE A 414 13.94 -16.90 -12.74
C ILE A 414 13.34 -17.90 -11.75
N ASP A 415 14.01 -19.04 -11.59
CA ASP A 415 13.55 -20.18 -10.79
C ASP A 415 13.30 -19.84 -9.30
N GLU A 416 13.98 -18.84 -8.74
CA GLU A 416 13.81 -18.36 -7.36
C GLU A 416 12.50 -17.58 -7.13
N ILE A 417 11.88 -17.04 -8.18
CA ILE A 417 10.69 -16.19 -8.05
C ILE A 417 9.48 -17.05 -7.65
N TYR A 418 8.89 -16.69 -6.49
CA TYR A 418 7.64 -17.27 -6.01
C TYR A 418 6.43 -16.50 -6.55
N ALA A 419 6.48 -15.18 -6.55
CA ALA A 419 5.46 -14.27 -7.09
C ALA A 419 6.12 -12.95 -7.51
N TYR A 420 5.50 -12.20 -8.42
CA TYR A 420 6.09 -10.99 -9.02
C TYR A 420 5.02 -9.93 -9.31
N GLY A 421 5.41 -8.77 -9.81
CA GLY A 421 4.47 -7.67 -10.07
C GLY A 421 4.26 -6.77 -8.86
N PHE A 422 5.27 -6.65 -7.99
CA PHE A 422 5.25 -5.75 -6.84
C PHE A 422 6.10 -4.51 -7.09
N ARG A 423 5.75 -3.40 -6.42
CA ARG A 423 6.54 -2.17 -6.44
C ARG A 423 7.61 -2.16 -5.36
N ASN A 424 7.18 -2.17 -4.11
CA ASN A 424 8.05 -2.24 -2.93
C ASN A 424 7.34 -3.03 -1.84
N PRO A 425 7.39 -4.38 -1.88
CA PRO A 425 6.79 -5.25 -0.89
C PRO A 425 7.56 -5.16 0.43
N PHE A 426 7.39 -4.03 1.14
CA PHE A 426 8.25 -3.59 2.23
C PHE A 426 8.24 -4.58 3.40
N ARG A 427 7.04 -5.08 3.75
CA ARG A 427 6.87 -6.11 4.78
C ARG A 427 5.85 -7.14 4.37
N PHE A 428 6.08 -8.36 4.83
CA PHE A 428 5.12 -9.45 4.76
C PHE A 428 5.10 -10.25 6.05
N SER A 429 4.00 -10.96 6.28
CA SER A 429 3.88 -11.94 7.36
C SER A 429 3.12 -13.17 6.89
N PHE A 430 3.42 -14.31 7.51
CA PHE A 430 2.61 -15.50 7.37
C PHE A 430 1.57 -15.54 8.48
N ASP A 431 0.31 -15.72 8.08
CA ASP A 431 -0.74 -16.07 9.03
C ASP A 431 -0.42 -17.43 9.69
N ARG A 432 -0.22 -17.45 11.02
CA ARG A 432 0.17 -18.69 11.74
C ARG A 432 -0.88 -19.80 11.67
N LEU A 433 -2.15 -19.48 11.39
CA LEU A 433 -3.21 -20.48 11.35
C LEU A 433 -3.44 -21.04 9.96
N SER A 434 -3.60 -20.18 8.94
CA SER A 434 -3.87 -20.61 7.57
C SER A 434 -2.62 -20.83 6.71
N GLY A 435 -1.49 -20.23 7.10
CA GLY A 435 -0.29 -20.19 6.27
C GLY A 435 -0.35 -19.18 5.12
N MET A 436 -1.38 -18.32 5.05
CA MET A 436 -1.46 -17.28 4.02
C MET A 436 -0.27 -16.31 4.12
N LEU A 437 0.37 -16.04 2.99
CA LEU A 437 1.36 -14.98 2.85
C LEU A 437 0.62 -13.67 2.63
N ILE A 438 0.75 -12.73 3.57
CA ILE A 438 0.14 -11.40 3.49
C ILE A 438 1.28 -10.41 3.25
N VAL A 439 1.23 -9.66 2.16
CA VAL A 439 2.25 -8.69 1.76
C VAL A 439 1.64 -7.30 1.80
N ALA A 440 2.39 -6.33 2.32
CA ALA A 440 2.08 -4.92 2.19
C ALA A 440 3.01 -4.34 1.13
N ASP A 441 2.43 -3.90 0.01
CA ASP A 441 3.14 -3.34 -1.13
C ASP A 441 2.93 -1.82 -1.18
N VAL A 442 4.04 -1.08 -1.14
CA VAL A 442 4.00 0.39 -1.09
C VAL A 442 3.76 0.95 -2.48
N GLY A 443 2.68 1.70 -2.60
CA GLY A 443 2.24 2.40 -3.80
C GLY A 443 3.20 3.45 -4.33
N GLN A 444 2.94 3.95 -5.53
CA GLN A 444 3.72 5.02 -6.14
C GLN A 444 3.35 6.38 -5.54
N ASP A 445 2.20 6.91 -5.92
CA ASP A 445 1.76 8.25 -5.55
C ASP A 445 0.28 8.30 -5.15
N HIS A 446 -0.45 7.18 -5.29
CA HIS A 446 -1.90 7.17 -5.15
C HIS A 446 -2.45 6.11 -4.21
N VAL A 447 -2.01 4.84 -4.30
CA VAL A 447 -2.69 3.73 -3.62
C VAL A 447 -1.71 2.79 -2.93
N GLU A 448 -1.97 2.55 -1.65
CA GLU A 448 -1.30 1.56 -0.83
C GLU A 448 -2.05 0.22 -0.84
N GLU A 449 -1.32 -0.89 -0.81
CA GLU A 449 -1.87 -2.23 -1.08
C GLU A 449 -1.57 -3.26 0.03
N ILE A 450 -2.56 -4.10 0.32
CA ILE A 450 -2.40 -5.35 1.08
C ILE A 450 -2.83 -6.52 0.21
N ASP A 451 -1.91 -7.47 0.00
CA ASP A 451 -2.09 -8.63 -0.86
C ASP A 451 -2.10 -9.94 -0.10
N ILE A 452 -2.91 -10.89 -0.58
CA ILE A 452 -2.75 -12.31 -0.24
C ILE A 452 -1.97 -12.98 -1.37
N VAL A 453 -0.69 -13.26 -1.10
CA VAL A 453 0.26 -13.68 -2.12
C VAL A 453 0.21 -15.18 -2.39
N ARG A 454 0.14 -15.54 -3.67
CA ARG A 454 0.10 -16.93 -4.14
C ARG A 454 1.15 -17.18 -5.21
N LYS A 455 1.65 -18.42 -5.21
CA LYS A 455 2.69 -18.88 -6.13
C LYS A 455 2.32 -18.62 -7.59
N GLY A 456 3.22 -17.98 -8.32
CA GLY A 456 3.16 -17.74 -9.76
C GLY A 456 2.25 -16.59 -10.19
N LEU A 457 1.58 -15.92 -9.25
CA LEU A 457 0.70 -14.80 -9.59
C LEU A 457 1.50 -13.50 -9.80
N ASN A 458 0.94 -12.66 -10.66
CA ASN A 458 1.41 -11.32 -10.99
C ASN A 458 0.52 -10.29 -10.28
N TYR A 459 1.12 -9.41 -9.48
CA TYR A 459 0.44 -8.40 -8.66
C TYR A 459 0.30 -7.04 -9.35
N GLY A 460 0.69 -6.97 -10.63
CA GLY A 460 0.24 -5.92 -11.54
C GLY A 460 1.20 -4.75 -11.69
N TRP A 461 2.10 -4.47 -10.76
CA TRP A 461 3.06 -3.36 -10.92
C TRP A 461 4.04 -3.63 -12.08
N HIS A 462 4.31 -2.71 -13.01
CA HIS A 462 3.84 -1.31 -13.09
C HIS A 462 2.69 -1.07 -14.09
N ILE A 463 1.89 -2.10 -14.42
CA ILE A 463 0.67 -1.95 -15.21
C ILE A 463 -0.46 -1.37 -14.35
N LYS A 464 -0.48 -1.70 -13.06
CA LYS A 464 -1.46 -1.21 -12.08
C LYS A 464 -0.81 -0.65 -10.83
N GLU A 465 -1.53 0.24 -10.18
CA GLU A 465 -1.33 0.69 -8.80
C GLU A 465 -2.71 0.59 -8.11
N GLY A 466 -2.80 -0.30 -7.13
CA GLY A 466 -4.03 -0.84 -6.58
C GLY A 466 -4.91 -1.45 -7.67
N ASP A 467 -6.19 -1.14 -7.64
CA ASP A 467 -7.12 -1.57 -8.68
C ASP A 467 -6.99 -0.81 -10.01
N PHE A 468 -6.13 0.19 -10.11
CA PHE A 468 -6.20 1.21 -11.17
C PHE A 468 -5.11 1.00 -12.23
N LEU A 469 -5.43 1.27 -13.50
CA LEU A 469 -4.41 1.29 -14.55
C LEU A 469 -3.38 2.36 -14.22
N PHE A 470 -2.10 2.01 -14.23
CA PHE A 470 -1.01 2.96 -14.01
C PHE A 470 -0.44 3.45 -15.35
N ASP A 471 -0.23 4.77 -15.48
CA ASP A 471 0.46 5.38 -16.61
C ASP A 471 1.89 5.78 -16.18
N PRO A 472 2.92 5.01 -16.56
CA PRO A 472 4.29 5.29 -16.16
C PRO A 472 4.88 6.56 -16.80
N GLU A 473 4.31 7.06 -17.91
CA GLU A 473 4.74 8.32 -18.53
C GLU A 473 4.02 9.53 -17.92
N GLY A 474 2.76 9.34 -17.54
CA GLY A 474 1.87 10.38 -17.03
C GLY A 474 1.92 10.62 -15.52
N LEU A 475 2.57 9.75 -14.74
CA LEU A 475 2.64 9.79 -13.26
C LEU A 475 1.26 9.79 -12.60
N ASN A 476 0.28 9.13 -13.23
CA ASN A 476 -1.09 9.14 -12.77
C ASN A 476 -1.67 7.75 -12.94
N ILE A 477 -2.67 7.46 -12.11
CA ILE A 477 -3.54 6.32 -12.31
C ILE A 477 -4.79 6.72 -13.09
N GLY A 478 -5.27 5.80 -13.90
CA GLY A 478 -6.51 5.88 -14.65
C GLY A 478 -7.69 5.34 -13.87
N LEU A 479 -8.59 4.66 -14.59
CA LEU A 479 -9.75 4.00 -14.00
C LEU A 479 -9.36 2.63 -13.42
N PRO A 480 -10.21 2.03 -12.55
CA PRO A 480 -10.08 0.63 -12.21
C PRO A 480 -9.92 -0.23 -13.45
N PHE A 481 -8.91 -1.08 -13.43
CA PHE A 481 -8.45 -1.89 -14.54
C PHE A 481 -8.57 -3.36 -14.18
N GLU A 482 -9.57 -4.02 -14.76
CA GLU A 482 -9.77 -5.45 -14.59
C GLU A 482 -8.95 -6.20 -15.64
N ASN A 483 -7.99 -7.00 -15.20
CA ASN A 483 -7.26 -7.92 -16.04
C ASN A 483 -7.11 -9.25 -15.30
N PRO A 484 -7.71 -10.36 -15.79
CA PRO A 484 -7.69 -11.64 -15.07
C PRO A 484 -6.30 -12.29 -14.98
N SER A 485 -5.31 -11.77 -15.71
CA SER A 485 -3.91 -12.19 -15.61
C SER A 485 -3.14 -11.45 -14.52
N LEU A 486 -3.71 -10.39 -13.95
CA LEU A 486 -3.18 -9.63 -12.83
C LEU A 486 -4.01 -9.94 -11.57
N THR A 487 -3.42 -9.73 -10.41
CA THR A 487 -4.04 -10.02 -9.12
C THR A 487 -4.28 -8.72 -8.39
N ASP A 488 -5.52 -8.50 -7.98
CA ASP A 488 -5.92 -7.30 -7.25
C ASP A 488 -5.62 -7.44 -5.75
N PRO A 489 -5.34 -6.33 -5.03
CA PRO A 489 -5.13 -6.35 -3.60
C PRO A 489 -6.41 -6.75 -2.86
N VAL A 490 -6.26 -7.38 -1.69
CA VAL A 490 -7.41 -7.75 -0.86
C VAL A 490 -7.91 -6.59 0.01
N ALA A 491 -7.07 -5.58 0.21
CA ALA A 491 -7.42 -4.31 0.81
C ALA A 491 -6.49 -3.22 0.26
N GLN A 492 -7.01 -2.01 0.08
CA GLN A 492 -6.26 -0.87 -0.46
C GLN A 492 -6.82 0.43 0.12
N TYR A 493 -6.00 1.46 0.17
CA TYR A 493 -6.39 2.82 0.56
C TYR A 493 -5.49 3.83 -0.15
N ASP A 494 -5.93 5.08 -0.26
CA ASP A 494 -5.20 6.09 -1.02
C ASP A 494 -4.38 7.04 -0.14
N HIS A 495 -3.58 7.88 -0.80
CA HIS A 495 -2.64 8.81 -0.14
C HIS A 495 -3.29 9.96 0.64
N ASP A 496 -4.61 9.92 0.66
CA ASP A 496 -5.48 10.71 1.47
C ASP A 496 -5.51 10.20 2.94
N ASP A 497 -5.19 8.91 3.16
CA ASP A 497 -5.13 8.28 4.47
C ASP A 497 -3.69 7.95 4.95
N GLY A 498 -2.73 7.73 4.06
CA GLY A 498 -1.33 7.45 4.42
C GLY A 498 -0.44 7.33 3.19
N ILE A 499 0.89 7.45 3.31
CA ILE A 499 1.79 7.55 2.14
C ILE A 499 2.73 6.36 1.95
N SER A 500 2.68 5.39 2.87
CA SER A 500 3.49 4.18 2.79
C SER A 500 2.99 3.15 3.78
N VAL A 501 2.38 2.09 3.25
CA VAL A 501 1.97 0.95 4.07
C VAL A 501 3.19 0.23 4.63
N ILE A 502 3.24 0.09 5.96
CA ILE A 502 4.37 -0.55 6.65
C ILE A 502 4.14 -2.06 6.80
N GLY A 503 2.90 -2.52 6.62
CA GLY A 503 2.50 -3.91 6.85
C GLY A 503 2.27 -4.24 8.32
N GLY A 504 2.07 -5.52 8.61
CA GLY A 504 1.51 -5.93 9.89
C GLY A 504 1.38 -7.44 10.07
N HIS A 505 0.53 -7.83 11.02
CA HIS A 505 0.31 -9.24 11.39
C HIS A 505 -1.17 -9.50 11.68
N MET A 506 -1.62 -10.72 11.39
CA MET A 506 -2.88 -11.23 11.93
C MET A 506 -2.78 -11.31 13.47
N TYR A 507 -3.74 -10.71 14.17
CA TYR A 507 -3.75 -10.70 15.64
C TYR A 507 -4.34 -11.99 16.21
N TYR A 508 -3.56 -12.67 17.06
CA TYR A 508 -3.97 -13.87 17.80
C TYR A 508 -3.69 -13.81 19.29
N GLY A 509 -3.27 -12.65 19.78
CA GLY A 509 -3.16 -12.37 21.20
C GLY A 509 -4.49 -12.52 21.93
N THR A 510 -4.40 -12.49 23.25
CA THR A 510 -5.55 -12.69 24.14
C THR A 510 -5.93 -11.43 24.90
N GLN A 511 -5.05 -10.42 24.94
CA GLN A 511 -5.31 -9.19 25.68
C GLN A 511 -6.37 -8.29 25.02
N ILE A 512 -6.52 -8.34 23.69
CA ILE A 512 -7.51 -7.56 22.94
C ILE A 512 -8.34 -8.50 22.05
N PRO A 513 -9.28 -9.28 22.62
CA PRO A 513 -10.02 -10.31 21.89
C PRO A 513 -10.78 -9.82 20.66
N GLN A 514 -11.15 -8.53 20.62
CA GLN A 514 -11.85 -7.90 19.50
C GLN A 514 -11.00 -7.82 18.23
N LEU A 515 -9.67 -7.87 18.34
CA LEU A 515 -8.76 -7.88 17.18
C LEU A 515 -8.52 -9.29 16.63
N ARG A 516 -9.00 -10.34 17.31
CA ARG A 516 -8.68 -11.72 16.95
C ARG A 516 -9.08 -12.03 15.50
N ALA A 517 -8.12 -12.59 14.76
CA ALA A 517 -8.25 -12.91 13.34
C ALA A 517 -8.53 -11.71 12.42
N LEU A 518 -8.16 -10.51 12.85
CA LEU A 518 -8.04 -9.33 12.00
C LEU A 518 -6.57 -9.01 11.74
N TYR A 519 -6.29 -8.37 10.61
CA TYR A 519 -4.96 -7.92 10.25
C TYR A 519 -4.71 -6.54 10.83
N VAL A 520 -3.73 -6.41 11.72
CA VAL A 520 -3.35 -5.13 12.31
C VAL A 520 -2.05 -4.68 11.67
N PHE A 521 -2.06 -3.48 11.11
CA PHE A 521 -0.96 -2.92 10.33
C PHE A 521 -0.81 -1.43 10.59
N GLY A 522 0.27 -0.84 10.10
CA GLY A 522 0.52 0.59 10.20
C GLY A 522 0.82 1.22 8.86
N ASP A 523 0.69 2.54 8.83
CA ASP A 523 1.20 3.40 7.77
C ASP A 523 2.26 4.34 8.34
N PHE A 524 3.30 4.54 7.55
CA PHE A 524 4.49 5.29 7.90
C PHE A 524 4.17 6.64 8.52
N SER A 525 3.40 7.45 7.78
CA SER A 525 2.99 8.82 8.12
C SER A 525 2.10 9.38 7.01
N ARG A 526 1.33 10.42 7.31
CA ARG A 526 0.63 11.22 6.29
C ARG A 526 1.55 12.20 5.54
N GLY A 527 2.82 12.28 5.91
CA GLY A 527 3.83 13.05 5.19
C GLY A 527 5.24 12.83 5.73
N PHE A 528 6.25 13.19 4.94
CA PHE A 528 7.66 13.07 5.32
C PHE A 528 8.15 14.15 6.30
N ARG A 529 7.36 15.20 6.56
CA ARG A 529 7.81 16.33 7.39
C ARG A 529 7.50 16.14 8.87
N GLU A 530 6.31 15.67 9.18
CA GLU A 530 5.84 15.51 10.55
C GLU A 530 5.66 14.03 10.84
N PRO A 531 6.08 13.55 12.02
CA PRO A 531 5.90 12.17 12.42
C PRO A 531 4.42 11.94 12.75
N ASP A 532 3.65 11.42 11.79
CA ASP A 532 2.19 11.34 11.89
C ASP A 532 1.66 10.01 11.35
N GLY A 533 2.30 8.93 11.80
CA GLY A 533 1.93 7.56 11.49
C GLY A 533 0.57 7.17 12.08
N ARG A 534 -0.04 6.17 11.44
CA ARG A 534 -1.38 5.67 11.77
C ARG A 534 -1.36 4.16 11.94
N LEU A 535 -2.30 3.65 12.74
CA LEU A 535 -2.53 2.23 12.94
C LEU A 535 -3.89 1.86 12.42
N PHE A 536 -3.96 0.72 11.75
CA PHE A 536 -5.17 0.24 11.11
C PHE A 536 -5.45 -1.20 11.50
N VAL A 537 -6.72 -1.57 11.36
CA VAL A 537 -7.19 -2.94 11.40
C VAL A 537 -7.99 -3.22 10.14
N ALA A 538 -7.73 -4.35 9.50
CA ALA A 538 -8.44 -4.80 8.32
C ALA A 538 -9.07 -6.19 8.52
N ASP A 539 -10.27 -6.35 7.97
CA ASP A 539 -10.85 -7.65 7.67
C ASP A 539 -10.50 -8.01 6.22
N LEU A 540 -9.50 -8.88 6.05
CA LEU A 540 -8.99 -9.28 4.73
C LEU A 540 -9.99 -10.10 3.90
N LEU A 541 -11.11 -10.55 4.48
CA LEU A 541 -12.17 -11.20 3.71
C LEU A 541 -13.09 -10.20 3.02
N THR A 542 -13.25 -9.01 3.60
CA THR A 542 -14.14 -7.96 3.08
C THR A 542 -13.39 -6.79 2.48
N GLY A 543 -12.08 -6.68 2.73
CA GLY A 543 -11.24 -5.54 2.37
C GLY A 543 -11.52 -4.29 3.22
N GLN A 544 -12.36 -4.39 4.25
CA GLN A 544 -12.70 -3.25 5.09
C GLN A 544 -11.54 -2.87 6.01
N ILE A 545 -11.13 -1.60 5.95
CA ILE A 545 -10.12 -1.00 6.82
C ILE A 545 -10.79 -0.01 7.80
N ARG A 546 -10.31 -0.01 9.06
CA ARG A 546 -10.68 0.96 10.10
C ARG A 546 -9.44 1.41 10.87
N GLU A 547 -9.42 2.67 11.29
CA GLU A 547 -8.31 3.23 12.07
C GLU A 547 -8.39 2.84 13.55
N LEU A 548 -7.28 2.37 14.10
CA LEU A 548 -7.13 2.12 15.53
C LEU A 548 -6.69 3.41 16.23
N LEU A 549 -7.65 4.04 16.92
CA LEU A 549 -7.40 5.26 17.69
C LEU A 549 -6.75 4.94 19.04
N VAL A 550 -5.72 5.71 19.40
CA VAL A 550 -4.93 5.48 20.61
C VAL A 550 -5.42 6.35 21.78
N GLY A 551 -5.70 5.69 22.91
CA GLY A 551 -6.08 6.36 24.15
C GLY A 551 -7.51 6.95 24.14
N ASN A 552 -7.94 7.48 25.29
CA ASN A 552 -9.29 8.06 25.44
C ASN A 552 -9.53 9.30 24.56
N ASP A 553 -8.48 10.10 24.32
CA ASP A 553 -8.58 11.33 23.54
C ASP A 553 -8.36 11.09 22.04
N SER A 554 -8.16 9.84 21.61
CA SER A 554 -7.93 9.48 20.20
C SER A 554 -6.82 10.33 19.57
N HIS A 555 -5.66 10.33 20.21
CA HIS A 555 -4.56 11.20 19.81
C HIS A 555 -3.72 10.56 18.70
N ASN A 556 -3.18 11.40 17.82
CA ASN A 556 -2.21 10.97 16.82
C ASN A 556 -0.96 10.40 17.50
N LEU A 557 -0.33 9.40 16.88
CA LEU A 557 0.87 8.75 17.39
C LEU A 557 2.05 9.72 17.60
N LYS A 558 2.13 10.78 16.79
CA LYS A 558 3.26 11.72 16.76
C LYS A 558 4.62 11.03 16.53
N LEU A 559 4.59 9.91 15.81
CA LEU A 559 5.73 9.06 15.47
C LEU A 559 5.60 8.60 14.02
N PHE A 560 6.71 8.44 13.33
CA PHE A 560 6.77 7.64 12.11
C PHE A 560 6.67 6.17 12.50
N VAL A 561 5.72 5.44 11.95
CA VAL A 561 5.65 3.97 12.12
C VAL A 561 6.71 3.36 11.21
N LYS A 562 7.56 2.50 11.75
CA LYS A 562 8.72 1.93 11.05
C LYS A 562 8.61 0.43 10.83
N GLY A 563 7.80 -0.25 11.64
CA GLY A 563 7.57 -1.68 11.54
C GLY A 563 6.55 -2.16 12.57
N LEU A 564 6.05 -3.37 12.38
CA LEU A 564 5.26 -4.08 13.37
C LEU A 564 5.85 -5.46 13.62
N GLY A 565 5.85 -5.87 14.88
CA GLY A 565 6.27 -7.20 15.29
C GLY A 565 5.27 -7.83 16.24
N ARG A 566 5.60 -9.03 16.71
CA ARG A 566 4.77 -9.77 17.65
C ARG A 566 5.59 -10.68 18.54
N ASP A 567 5.02 -11.05 19.67
CA ASP A 567 5.59 -12.08 20.53
C ASP A 567 5.10 -13.50 20.15
N ARG A 568 5.44 -14.47 21.01
CA ARG A 568 5.02 -15.87 20.84
C ARG A 568 3.53 -16.07 21.09
N ASP A 569 2.94 -15.27 21.97
CA ASP A 569 1.54 -15.34 22.38
C ASP A 569 0.61 -14.63 21.39
N GLY A 570 1.18 -13.90 20.43
CA GLY A 570 0.43 -13.22 19.37
C GLY A 570 0.04 -11.79 19.74
N GLU A 571 0.60 -11.24 20.81
CA GLU A 571 0.49 -9.81 21.11
C GLU A 571 1.39 -9.02 20.16
N LEU A 572 0.93 -7.83 19.79
CA LEU A 572 1.58 -7.02 18.75
C LEU A 572 2.35 -5.84 19.35
N TYR A 573 3.40 -5.47 18.63
CA TYR A 573 4.32 -4.41 18.98
C TYR A 573 4.47 -3.47 17.79
N ILE A 574 4.39 -2.17 18.04
CA ILE A 574 4.63 -1.11 17.07
C ILE A 574 6.08 -0.63 17.25
N LEU A 575 6.80 -0.57 16.14
CA LEU A 575 8.15 -0.01 16.06
C LEU A 575 8.03 1.36 15.42
N ALA A 576 8.54 2.38 16.07
CA ALA A 576 8.32 3.75 15.64
C ALA A 576 9.46 4.66 16.05
N SER A 577 9.54 5.85 15.45
CA SER A 577 10.53 6.87 15.80
C SER A 577 9.98 8.26 15.55
N SER A 578 10.42 9.26 16.32
CA SER A 578 10.14 10.66 15.98
C SER A 578 11.09 11.21 14.90
N ALA A 579 12.12 10.44 14.51
CA ALA A 579 13.06 10.80 13.44
C ALA A 579 12.62 10.18 12.11
N LEU A 580 12.81 10.94 11.02
CA LEU A 580 12.51 10.46 9.68
C LEU A 580 13.53 9.42 9.21
N GLY A 581 14.82 9.72 9.40
CA GLY A 581 15.93 8.88 8.96
C GLY A 581 16.42 7.88 10.00
N PRO A 582 17.31 6.95 9.60
CA PRO A 582 17.92 5.95 10.48
C PRO A 582 19.07 6.54 11.33
N TYR A 583 18.82 7.67 11.99
CA TYR A 583 19.79 8.34 12.86
C TYR A 583 19.19 8.83 14.17
N GLY A 584 20.06 9.05 15.14
CA GLY A 584 19.66 9.45 16.48
C GLY A 584 19.26 8.26 17.34
N ASN A 585 18.44 8.53 18.36
CA ASN A 585 18.07 7.57 19.40
C ASN A 585 16.61 7.71 19.84
N THR A 586 15.75 8.17 18.93
CA THR A 586 14.32 8.44 19.20
C THR A 586 13.42 7.25 18.89
N GLY A 587 13.99 6.14 18.43
CA GLY A 587 13.29 4.89 18.17
C GLY A 587 12.75 4.26 19.46
N VAL A 588 11.56 3.68 19.34
CA VAL A 588 10.80 3.07 20.43
C VAL A 588 10.15 1.77 19.98
N VAL A 589 9.91 0.87 20.95
CA VAL A 589 9.03 -0.29 20.83
C VAL A 589 7.84 -0.09 21.76
N LEU A 590 6.64 -0.16 21.19
CA LEU A 590 5.37 0.05 21.89
C LEU A 590 4.54 -1.23 21.84
N LYS A 591 4.07 -1.78 22.95
CA LYS A 591 3.15 -2.90 22.97
C LYS A 591 1.71 -2.41 22.81
N LEU A 592 0.95 -3.06 21.94
CA LEU A 592 -0.49 -2.82 21.82
C LEU A 592 -1.21 -3.46 23.01
N VAL A 593 -1.93 -2.65 23.79
CA VAL A 593 -2.64 -3.06 25.01
C VAL A 593 -4.10 -2.61 24.98
N PRO A 594 -5.01 -3.27 25.72
CA PRO A 594 -6.39 -2.80 25.82
C PRO A 594 -6.43 -1.44 26.53
N LEU A 595 -7.30 -0.54 26.06
CA LEU A 595 -7.56 0.71 26.75
C LEU A 595 -8.23 0.43 28.11
N THR A 596 -7.49 0.59 29.20
CA THR A 596 -8.09 0.53 30.54
C THR A 596 -8.89 1.80 30.78
N GLN A 597 -10.22 1.68 30.89
CA GLN A 597 -11.04 2.77 31.45
C GLN A 597 -10.53 3.04 32.86
N GLY A 598 -10.00 4.24 33.10
CA GLY A 598 -9.58 4.66 34.43
C GLY A 598 -10.73 4.46 35.42
N LEU A 599 -10.43 3.78 36.54
CA LEU A 599 -11.34 3.67 37.69
C LEU A 599 -11.61 5.03 38.32
#